data_AF-A0AAX3E515-F1
#
_entry.id   AF-A0AAX3E515-F1
#
_cell.length_a   1.000
_cell.length_b   1.000
_cell.length_c   1.000
_cell.angle_alpha   90.00
_cell.angle_beta   90.00
_cell.angle_gamma   90.00
#
_symmetry.space_group_name_H-M   'P 1'
#
loop_
_entity.id
_entity.type
_entity.pdbx_description
1 polymer ?
#
loop_
_entity_poly.entity_id
_entity_poly.type
_entity_poly.pdbx_seq_one_letter_code
_entity_poly.pdbx_strand_id
1 'polypeptide(L)'
;MTGASISALAALAGSAIGGLASLATAWLTQSHQEQTARIAQENTRRERIFGEFIDQASKLYVDALVHSLDDPTKMIGIYAVIGKLRLFAAADTIQEAERVIEAIVEIYFRPPLDLHDRKTLDVNKYDLLQPFAEACRRELFLASPARRPPTRTARAAY
;
A
#
# COMPACT_ATOMS: atom_id res chain seq x y z
N MET A 1 -62.51 25.67 -7.42
CA MET A 1 -61.37 24.79 -7.77
C MET A 1 -61.38 23.63 -6.78
N THR A 2 -61.58 22.41 -7.28
CA THR A 2 -61.86 21.18 -6.53
C THR A 2 -60.62 20.62 -5.85
N GLY A 3 -60.74 20.05 -4.64
CA GLY A 3 -59.62 19.54 -3.83
C GLY A 3 -58.66 18.57 -4.53
N ALA A 4 -59.07 17.95 -5.64
CA ALA A 4 -58.22 17.15 -6.52
C ALA A 4 -57.02 17.94 -7.10
N SER A 5 -57.18 19.22 -7.42
CA SER A 5 -56.10 20.06 -7.98
C SER A 5 -55.01 20.36 -6.94
N ILE A 6 -55.42 20.60 -5.69
CA ILE A 6 -54.52 20.85 -4.56
C ILE A 6 -53.76 19.57 -4.20
N SER A 7 -54.45 18.42 -4.23
CA SER A 7 -53.85 17.12 -3.95
C SER A 7 -52.86 16.66 -5.03
N ALA A 8 -53.13 16.93 -6.31
CA ALA A 8 -52.22 16.62 -7.41
C ALA A 8 -50.94 17.48 -7.35
N LEU A 9 -51.08 18.77 -7.03
CA LEU A 9 -49.95 19.68 -6.81
C LEU A 9 -49.10 19.26 -5.60
N ALA A 10 -49.73 18.83 -4.50
CA ALA A 10 -49.03 18.31 -3.33
C ALA A 10 -48.24 17.03 -3.63
N ALA A 11 -48.82 16.11 -4.42
CA ALA A 11 -48.15 14.88 -4.84
C ALA A 11 -46.93 15.15 -5.74
N LEU A 12 -47.04 16.08 -6.69
CA LEU A 12 -45.93 16.50 -7.56
C LEU A 12 -44.82 17.21 -6.77
N ALA A 13 -45.16 18.03 -5.78
CA ALA A 13 -44.19 18.66 -4.90
C ALA A 13 -43.43 17.63 -4.05
N GLY A 14 -44.14 16.62 -3.52
CA GLY A 14 -43.55 15.50 -2.79
C GLY A 14 -42.58 14.67 -3.63
N SER A 15 -42.93 14.37 -4.89
CA SER A 15 -42.04 13.61 -5.78
C SER A 15 -40.83 14.42 -6.25
N ALA A 16 -40.97 15.73 -6.47
CA ALA A 16 -39.86 16.59 -6.85
C ALA A 16 -38.81 16.68 -5.72
N ILE A 17 -39.25 16.87 -4.48
CA ILE A 17 -38.36 16.90 -3.30
C ILE A 17 -37.73 15.51 -3.08
N GLY A 18 -38.52 14.44 -3.18
CA GLY A 18 -38.01 13.06 -3.05
C GLY A 18 -36.99 12.68 -4.13
N GLY A 19 -37.21 13.13 -5.37
CA GLY A 19 -36.29 12.94 -6.50
C GLY A 19 -34.99 13.71 -6.32
N LEU A 20 -35.04 14.97 -5.89
CA LEU A 20 -33.85 15.78 -5.60
C LEU A 20 -33.05 15.22 -4.43
N ALA A 21 -33.72 14.77 -3.36
CA ALA A 21 -33.07 14.09 -2.24
C ALA A 21 -32.35 12.81 -2.71
N SER A 22 -33.00 12.00 -3.55
CA SER A 22 -32.42 10.77 -4.09
C SER A 22 -31.18 11.05 -4.95
N LEU A 23 -31.21 12.09 -5.78
CA LEU A 23 -30.04 12.50 -6.59
C LEU A 23 -28.89 13.02 -5.71
N ALA A 24 -29.20 13.80 -4.67
CA ALA A 24 -28.20 14.27 -3.71
C ALA A 24 -27.55 13.11 -2.95
N THR A 25 -28.36 12.14 -2.49
CA THR A 25 -27.87 10.92 -1.84
C THR A 25 -27.03 10.09 -2.80
N ALA A 26 -27.48 9.88 -4.04
CA ALA A 26 -26.74 9.12 -5.05
C ALA A 26 -25.38 9.77 -5.35
N TRP A 27 -25.32 11.08 -5.50
CA TRP A 27 -24.06 11.80 -5.74
C TRP A 27 -23.10 11.71 -4.53
N LEU A 28 -23.63 11.85 -3.32
CA LEU A 28 -22.85 11.67 -2.10
C LEU A 28 -22.30 10.23 -2.00
N THR A 29 -23.14 9.22 -2.21
CA THR A 29 -22.72 7.81 -2.19
C THR A 29 -21.70 7.51 -3.28
N GLN A 30 -21.93 7.98 -4.51
CA GLN A 30 -21.04 7.77 -5.65
C GLN A 30 -19.67 8.38 -5.40
N SER A 31 -19.61 9.62 -4.91
CA SER A 31 -18.35 10.31 -4.62
C SER A 31 -17.53 9.61 -3.51
N HIS A 32 -18.19 9.10 -2.48
CA HIS A 32 -17.55 8.29 -1.44
C HIS A 32 -17.04 6.94 -1.98
N GLN A 33 -17.80 6.29 -2.86
CA GLN A 33 -17.39 5.03 -3.50
C GLN A 33 -16.18 5.21 -4.42
N GLU A 34 -16.15 6.28 -5.22
CA GLU A 34 -15.03 6.57 -6.13
C GLU A 34 -13.72 6.84 -5.40
N GLN A 35 -13.75 7.59 -4.29
CA GLN A 35 -12.56 7.83 -3.47
C GLN A 35 -12.04 6.53 -2.84
N THR A 36 -12.95 5.71 -2.32
CA THR A 36 -12.63 4.43 -1.69
C THR A 36 -12.02 3.46 -2.70
N ALA A 37 -12.57 3.39 -3.91
CA ALA A 37 -12.06 2.56 -5.00
C ALA A 37 -10.65 2.97 -5.45
N ARG A 38 -10.37 4.28 -5.56
CA ARG A 38 -9.03 4.79 -5.92
C ARG A 38 -7.99 4.43 -4.86
N ILE A 39 -8.31 4.62 -3.58
CA ILE A 39 -7.43 4.26 -2.46
C ILE A 39 -7.17 2.75 -2.44
N ALA A 40 -8.21 1.93 -2.62
CA ALA A 40 -8.06 0.48 -2.67
C ALA A 40 -7.14 0.05 -3.82
N GLN A 41 -7.29 0.67 -5.00
CA GLN A 41 -6.44 0.38 -6.16
C GLN A 41 -4.98 0.78 -5.93
N GLU A 42 -4.73 1.93 -5.31
CA GLU A 42 -3.38 2.36 -4.93
C GLU A 42 -2.75 1.40 -3.92
N ASN A 43 -3.52 0.93 -2.93
CA ASN A 43 -3.05 -0.06 -1.95
C ASN A 43 -2.72 -1.40 -2.60
N THR A 44 -3.58 -1.94 -3.47
CA THR A 44 -3.31 -3.20 -4.18
C THR A 44 -2.03 -3.10 -5.01
N ARG A 45 -1.77 -1.94 -5.62
CA ARG A 45 -0.53 -1.71 -6.37
C ARG A 45 0.69 -1.75 -5.45
N ARG A 46 0.63 -1.08 -4.30
CA ARG A 46 1.71 -1.07 -3.30
C ARG A 46 1.95 -2.45 -2.72
N GLU A 47 0.91 -3.17 -2.32
CA GLU A 47 0.97 -4.55 -1.82
C GLU A 47 1.71 -5.47 -2.79
N ARG A 48 1.41 -5.38 -4.09
CA ARG A 48 2.10 -6.16 -5.11
C ARG A 48 3.60 -5.86 -5.16
N ILE A 49 3.99 -4.58 -5.10
CA ILE A 49 5.40 -4.17 -5.15
C ILE A 49 6.12 -4.59 -3.87
N PHE A 50 5.47 -4.49 -2.71
CA PHE A 50 6.01 -4.96 -1.43
C PHE A 50 6.27 -6.46 -1.45
N GLY A 51 5.33 -7.26 -1.97
CA GLY A 51 5.53 -8.69 -2.18
C GLY A 51 6.68 -8.99 -3.15
N GLU A 52 6.77 -8.27 -4.27
CA GLU A 52 7.86 -8.42 -5.24
C GLU A 52 9.24 -8.14 -4.59
N PHE A 53 9.33 -7.14 -3.72
CA PHE A 53 10.55 -6.84 -2.97
C PHE A 53 10.93 -7.98 -2.02
N ILE A 54 9.96 -8.46 -1.23
CA ILE A 54 10.16 -9.57 -0.29
C ILE A 54 10.68 -10.80 -1.03
N ASP A 55 10.08 -11.16 -2.17
CA ASP A 55 10.49 -12.32 -2.96
C ASP A 55 11.93 -12.19 -3.49
N GLN A 56 12.29 -11.02 -4.02
CA GLN A 56 13.65 -10.79 -4.56
C GLN A 56 14.69 -10.74 -3.44
N ALA A 57 14.40 -10.02 -2.36
CA ALA A 57 15.31 -9.88 -1.23
C ALA A 57 15.52 -11.22 -0.51
N SER A 58 14.47 -12.02 -0.33
CA SER A 58 14.59 -13.35 0.29
C SER A 58 15.51 -14.28 -0.51
N LYS A 59 15.37 -14.28 -1.85
CA LYS A 59 16.22 -15.09 -2.73
C LYS A 59 17.68 -14.66 -2.63
N LEU A 60 17.95 -13.35 -2.68
CA LEU A 60 19.30 -12.83 -2.57
C LEU A 60 19.90 -13.04 -1.18
N TYR A 61 19.10 -12.94 -0.12
CA TYR A 61 19.55 -13.20 1.25
C TYR A 61 20.01 -14.66 1.40
N VAL A 62 19.20 -15.61 0.96
CA VAL A 62 19.58 -17.04 1.02
C VAL A 62 20.78 -17.33 0.14
N ASP A 63 20.86 -16.76 -1.07
CA ASP A 63 22.02 -16.92 -1.95
C ASP A 63 23.30 -16.36 -1.31
N ALA A 64 23.23 -15.18 -0.70
CA ALA A 64 24.36 -14.54 -0.02
C ALA A 64 24.90 -15.34 1.17
N LEU A 65 24.06 -16.13 1.84
CA LEU A 65 24.52 -16.97 2.95
C LEU A 65 25.43 -18.10 2.49
N VAL A 66 25.33 -18.56 1.24
CA VAL A 66 26.03 -19.75 0.75
C VAL A 66 26.98 -19.48 -0.41
N HIS A 67 26.87 -18.32 -1.04
CA HIS A 67 27.69 -17.92 -2.18
C HIS A 67 28.25 -16.51 -2.02
N SER A 68 29.39 -16.27 -2.66
CA SER A 68 29.90 -14.92 -2.89
C SER A 68 29.15 -14.25 -4.05
N LEU A 69 29.23 -12.92 -4.13
CA LEU A 69 28.65 -12.16 -5.24
C LEU A 69 29.53 -12.26 -6.49
N ASP A 70 29.50 -13.42 -7.15
CA ASP A 70 30.33 -13.69 -8.33
C ASP A 70 29.72 -13.13 -9.63
N ASP A 71 28.39 -12.93 -9.63
CA ASP A 71 27.63 -12.39 -10.75
C ASP A 71 26.78 -11.19 -10.29
N PRO A 72 27.15 -9.95 -10.68
CA PRO A 72 26.41 -8.75 -10.29
C PRO A 72 25.03 -8.66 -10.94
N THR A 73 24.74 -9.43 -12.00
CA THR A 73 23.43 -9.40 -12.66
C THR A 73 22.30 -9.92 -11.76
N LYS A 74 22.64 -10.72 -10.73
CA LYS A 74 21.71 -11.16 -9.67
C LYS A 74 21.01 -9.99 -8.98
N MET A 75 21.66 -8.82 -8.88
CA MET A 75 21.12 -7.63 -8.22
C MET A 75 20.16 -6.80 -9.10
N ILE A 76 20.10 -7.05 -10.41
CA ILE A 76 19.26 -6.26 -11.34
C ILE A 76 17.79 -6.29 -10.90
N GLY A 77 17.30 -7.46 -10.48
CA GLY A 77 15.92 -7.65 -10.04
C GLY A 77 15.58 -6.74 -8.85
N ILE A 78 16.40 -6.75 -7.80
CA ILE A 78 16.14 -5.95 -6.60
C ILE A 78 16.24 -4.44 -6.86
N TYR A 79 17.17 -4.00 -7.71
CA TYR A 79 17.26 -2.59 -8.11
C TYR A 79 16.03 -2.13 -8.91
N ALA A 80 15.50 -2.98 -9.79
CA ALA A 80 14.26 -2.67 -10.51
C ALA A 80 13.09 -2.50 -9.54
N VAL A 81 12.99 -3.33 -8.50
CA VAL A 81 11.95 -3.21 -7.47
C VAL A 81 12.12 -1.95 -6.64
N ILE A 82 13.34 -1.54 -6.27
CA ILE A 82 13.58 -0.25 -5.62
C ILE A 82 13.11 0.92 -6.48
N GLY A 83 13.37 0.88 -7.79
CA GLY A 83 12.83 1.86 -8.72
C GLY A 83 11.31 1.96 -8.67
N LYS A 84 10.61 0.81 -8.61
CA LYS A 84 9.15 0.76 -8.44
C LYS A 84 8.70 1.28 -7.08
N LEU A 85 9.40 0.94 -5.99
CA LEU A 85 9.10 1.45 -4.64
C LEU A 85 9.18 2.97 -4.60
N ARG A 86 10.22 3.57 -5.21
CA ARG A 86 10.38 5.03 -5.28
C ARG A 86 9.24 5.76 -6.00
N LEU A 87 8.47 5.07 -6.83
CA LEU A 87 7.30 5.63 -7.52
C LEU A 87 6.03 5.60 -6.67
N PHE A 88 5.89 4.64 -5.74
CA PHE A 88 4.59 4.36 -5.10
C PHE A 88 4.62 4.24 -3.58
N ALA A 89 5.77 4.01 -2.97
CA ALA A 89 5.91 3.78 -1.54
C ALA A 89 6.27 5.06 -0.78
N ALA A 90 6.04 5.06 0.54
CA ALA A 90 6.48 6.12 1.42
C ALA A 90 8.01 6.12 1.60
N ALA A 91 8.57 7.27 1.94
CA ALA A 91 10.01 7.44 2.16
C ALA A 91 10.55 6.44 3.20
N ASP A 92 9.85 6.25 4.31
CA ASP A 92 10.22 5.29 5.36
C ASP A 92 10.29 3.85 4.81
N THR A 93 9.34 3.44 3.98
CA THR A 93 9.33 2.09 3.37
C THR A 93 10.50 1.90 2.41
N ILE A 94 10.84 2.94 1.64
CA ILE A 94 12.00 2.93 0.74
C ILE A 94 13.29 2.82 1.56
N GLN A 95 13.40 3.55 2.67
CA GLN A 95 14.57 3.52 3.53
C GLN A 95 14.81 2.13 4.14
N GLU A 96 13.76 1.47 4.65
CA GLU A 96 13.90 0.11 5.17
C GLU A 96 14.27 -0.90 4.06
N ALA A 97 13.77 -0.70 2.84
CA ALA A 97 14.17 -1.51 1.69
C ALA A 97 15.66 -1.35 1.33
N GLU A 98 16.18 -0.12 1.38
CA GLU A 98 17.60 0.15 1.14
C GLU A 98 18.49 -0.51 2.20
N ARG A 99 18.09 -0.46 3.48
CA ARG A 99 18.81 -1.17 4.57
C ARG A 99 18.86 -2.68 4.37
N VAL A 100 17.77 -3.28 3.89
CA VAL A 100 17.73 -4.71 3.54
C VAL A 100 18.78 -5.02 2.46
N ILE A 101 18.85 -4.21 1.41
CA ILE A 101 19.82 -4.41 0.33
C ILE A 101 21.25 -4.25 0.84
N GLU A 102 21.52 -3.22 1.64
CA GLU A 102 22.84 -2.99 2.23
C GLU A 102 23.30 -4.20 3.07
N ALA A 103 22.42 -4.75 3.89
CA ALA A 103 22.72 -5.93 4.69
C ALA A 103 22.96 -7.19 3.83
N ILE A 104 22.17 -7.40 2.78
CA ILE A 104 22.39 -8.52 1.83
C ILE A 104 23.76 -8.38 1.16
N VAL A 105 24.10 -7.18 0.70
CA VAL A 105 25.41 -6.89 0.11
C VAL A 105 26.53 -7.17 1.10
N GLU A 106 26.38 -6.75 2.36
CA GLU A 106 27.36 -7.03 3.41
C GLU A 106 27.54 -8.54 3.63
N ILE A 107 26.46 -9.32 3.59
CA ILE A 107 26.51 -10.78 3.75
C ILE A 107 27.30 -11.45 2.61
N TYR A 108 27.13 -11.00 1.37
CA TYR A 108 27.93 -11.51 0.23
C TYR A 108 29.44 -11.32 0.40
N PHE A 109 29.87 -10.37 1.24
CA PHE A 109 31.29 -10.13 1.55
C PHE A 109 31.78 -10.91 2.78
N ARG A 110 30.93 -11.71 3.41
CA ARG A 110 31.30 -12.62 4.51
C ARG A 110 31.68 -14.00 3.95
N PRO A 111 32.49 -14.79 4.67
CA PRO A 111 32.70 -16.19 4.30
C PRO A 111 31.37 -16.95 4.22
N PRO A 112 31.13 -17.74 3.16
CA PRO A 112 29.92 -18.55 3.04
C PRO A 112 29.70 -19.44 4.26
N LEU A 113 28.45 -19.54 4.71
CA LEU A 113 28.08 -20.44 5.80
C LEU A 113 28.19 -21.89 5.36
N ASP A 114 28.77 -22.72 6.23
CA ASP A 114 28.61 -24.16 6.13
C ASP A 114 27.22 -24.55 6.66
N LEU A 115 26.31 -24.91 5.75
CA LEU A 115 24.96 -25.35 6.08
C LEU A 115 24.93 -26.72 6.80
N HIS A 116 26.05 -27.44 6.85
CA HIS A 116 26.16 -28.69 7.61
C HIS A 116 26.44 -28.44 9.10
N ASP A 117 26.86 -27.23 9.49
CA ASP A 117 26.99 -26.83 10.89
C ASP A 117 25.71 -26.18 11.41
N ARG A 118 24.99 -26.94 12.24
CA ARG A 118 23.70 -26.56 12.82
C ARG A 118 23.79 -25.41 13.83
N LYS A 119 24.99 -25.08 14.33
CA LYS A 119 25.21 -23.92 15.22
C LYS A 119 25.26 -22.59 14.46
N THR A 120 25.57 -22.63 13.16
CA THR A 120 25.66 -21.45 12.27
C THR A 120 24.29 -21.02 11.73
N LEU A 121 23.32 -21.94 11.73
CA LEU A 121 21.95 -21.75 11.26
C LEU A 121 21.04 -21.07 12.30
N ASP A 122 21.52 -20.07 13.02
CA ASP A 122 20.63 -19.17 13.78
C ASP A 122 19.93 -18.21 12.80
N VAL A 123 19.12 -18.78 11.90
CA VAL A 123 18.42 -18.08 10.80
C VAL A 123 17.43 -17.04 11.35
N ASN A 124 17.04 -17.17 12.63
CA ASN A 124 16.18 -16.24 13.33
C ASN A 124 16.91 -15.06 13.98
N LYS A 125 18.25 -15.05 14.02
CA LYS A 125 18.99 -14.03 14.77
C LYS A 125 18.84 -12.63 14.16
N TYR A 126 18.50 -12.55 12.88
CA TYR A 126 18.21 -11.29 12.19
C TYR A 126 17.16 -11.55 11.11
N ASP A 127 15.88 -11.42 11.44
CA ASP A 127 14.82 -11.32 10.43
C ASP A 127 14.98 -10.00 9.69
N LEU A 128 15.81 -10.04 8.65
CA LEU A 128 16.22 -8.87 7.88
C LEU A 128 15.03 -8.13 7.26
N LEU A 129 13.96 -8.85 6.93
CA LEU A 129 12.79 -8.31 6.25
C LEU A 129 11.74 -7.76 7.22
N GLN A 130 11.85 -8.05 8.52
CA GLN A 130 10.88 -7.60 9.51
C GLN A 130 10.69 -6.07 9.51
N PRO A 131 11.74 -5.22 9.58
CA PRO A 131 11.57 -3.77 9.59
C PRO A 131 10.87 -3.24 8.33
N PHE A 132 11.22 -3.80 7.17
CA PHE A 132 10.58 -3.47 5.89
C PHE A 132 9.10 -3.87 5.88
N ALA A 133 8.78 -5.10 6.32
CA ALA A 133 7.41 -5.58 6.38
C ALA A 133 6.54 -4.75 7.35
N GLU A 134 7.11 -4.30 8.47
CA GLU A 134 6.44 -3.40 9.40
C GLU A 134 6.18 -2.01 8.79
N ALA A 135 7.14 -1.45 8.05
CA ALA A 135 6.96 -0.21 7.32
C ALA A 135 5.84 -0.32 6.27
N CYS A 136 5.82 -1.41 5.50
CA CYS A 136 4.76 -1.70 4.53
C CYS A 136 3.38 -1.76 5.21
N ARG A 137 3.27 -2.46 6.35
CA ARG A 137 2.00 -2.54 7.11
C ARG A 137 1.53 -1.18 7.59
N ARG A 138 2.44 -0.35 8.13
CA ARG A 138 2.11 1.02 8.56
C ARG A 138 1.59 1.85 7.38
N GLU A 139 2.25 1.76 6.23
CA GLU A 139 1.87 2.50 5.04
C GLU A 139 0.48 2.12 4.52
N LEU A 140 0.21 0.81 4.37
CA LEU A 140 -1.09 0.30 3.92
C LEU A 140 -2.21 0.65 4.92
N PHE A 141 -1.89 0.59 6.21
CA PHE A 141 -2.82 0.92 7.27
C PHE A 141 -3.19 2.42 7.26
N LEU A 142 -2.22 3.32 7.05
CA LEU A 142 -2.47 4.77 6.94
C LEU A 142 -3.23 5.15 5.67
N ALA A 143 -3.05 4.39 4.59
CA ALA A 143 -3.78 4.58 3.35
C ALA A 143 -5.24 4.10 3.44
N SER A 144 -5.60 3.27 4.42
CA SER A 144 -6.96 2.74 4.57
C SER A 144 -8.02 3.85 4.74
N PRO A 145 -9.16 3.78 4.02
CA PRO A 145 -10.21 4.79 4.06
C PRO A 145 -10.84 4.99 5.45
N ALA A 146 -10.71 4.01 6.36
CA ALA A 146 -11.26 4.06 7.71
C ALA A 146 -10.57 5.09 8.65
N ARG A 147 -9.41 5.65 8.27
CA ARG A 147 -8.61 6.53 9.16
C ARG A 147 -8.21 7.88 8.57
N ARG A 148 -8.59 8.23 7.34
CA ARG A 148 -8.34 9.59 6.82
C ARG A 148 -9.25 10.58 7.57
N PRO A 149 -8.70 11.57 8.30
CA PRO A 149 -9.52 12.61 8.91
C PRO A 149 -10.31 13.32 7.82
N PRO A 150 -11.60 13.67 8.07
CA PRO A 150 -12.38 14.42 7.10
C PRO A 150 -11.61 15.68 6.75
N THR A 151 -11.31 15.84 5.46
CA THR A 151 -10.62 17.01 4.95
C THR A 151 -11.47 18.22 5.31
N ARG A 152 -11.00 19.04 6.26
CA ARG A 152 -11.72 20.24 6.69
C ARG A 152 -11.60 21.28 5.57
N THR A 153 -12.44 21.16 4.55
CA THR A 153 -12.74 22.23 3.62
C THR A 153 -13.52 23.30 4.38
N ALA A 154 -12.80 24.12 5.13
CA ALA A 154 -13.31 25.39 5.61
C ALA A 154 -13.47 26.33 4.39
N ARG A 155 -14.56 26.15 3.65
CA ARG A 155 -15.15 27.22 2.84
C ARG A 155 -16.06 28.02 3.77
N ALA A 156 -15.46 28.94 4.51
CA ALA A 156 -16.17 30.09 5.02
C ALA A 156 -16.19 31.13 3.90
N ALA A 157 -17.28 31.15 3.14
CA ALA A 157 -17.66 32.26 2.29
C ALA A 157 -19.07 32.65 2.73
N TYR A 158 -19.15 33.59 3.66
CA TYR A 158 -20.05 34.75 3.63
C TYR A 158 -19.67 35.70 4.77
#